data_AF-A0A5K7ZLR9-F1
#
_entry.id   AF-A0A5K7ZLR9-F1
#
_cell.length_a   1.000
_cell.length_b   1.000
_cell.length_c   1.000
_cell.angle_alpha   90.00
_cell.angle_beta   90.00
_cell.angle_gamma   90.00
#
_symmetry.space_group_name_H-M   'P 1'
#
loop_
_entity.id
_entity.type
_entity.pdbx_description
1 polymer ?
#
loop_
_entity_poly.entity_id
_entity_poly.type
_entity_poly.pdbx_seq_one_letter_code
_entity_poly.pdbx_strand_id
1 'polypeptide(L)' 'MKTIFKETRDGRKIFKDMGMNKWREVSMEKIKKGDRFRLYTPNGRPMELGGEETFVAQSDAYLDGDIWVVEVKAKLG' A
#
# COMPACT_ATOMS: atom_id res chain seq x y z
N MET A 1 0.16 8.88 14.72
CA MET A 1 1.01 9.25 13.56
C MET A 1 0.33 8.74 12.30
N LYS A 2 0.25 9.58 11.25
CA LYS A 2 -0.17 9.16 9.91
C LYS A 2 1.09 8.73 9.16
N THR A 3 1.07 7.54 8.56
CA THR A 3 2.13 7.13 7.65
C THR A 3 1.62 7.27 6.23
N ILE A 4 2.43 7.84 5.35
CA ILE A 4 2.05 8.13 3.98
C ILE A 4 2.88 7.22 3.07
N PHE A 5 2.21 6.36 2.29
CA PHE A 5 2.87 5.65 1.21
C PHE A 5 2.73 6.43 -0.08
N LYS A 6 3.86 6.72 -0.71
CA LYS A 6 3.95 7.35 -2.03
C LYS A 6 4.30 6.29 -3.06
N GLU A 7 3.61 6.29 -4.19
CA GLU A 7 3.96 5.46 -5.34
C GLU A 7 5.32 5.91 -5.86
N THR A 8 6.29 5.01 -5.80
CA THR A 8 7.63 5.24 -6.31
C THR A 8 7.75 4.57 -7.67
N ARG A 9 8.35 5.24 -8.66
CA ARG A 9 8.68 4.64 -9.97
C ARG A 9 9.87 3.66 -9.89
N ASP A 10 10.12 3.10 -8.72
CA ASP A 10 11.23 2.19 -8.44
C ASP A 10 10.88 0.73 -8.75
N GLY A 11 9.71 0.46 -9.36
CA GLY A 11 9.27 -0.87 -9.75
C GLY A 11 8.61 -1.67 -8.62
N ARG A 12 8.16 -1.02 -7.55
CA ARG A 12 7.35 -1.67 -6.52
C ARG A 12 6.05 -2.21 -7.07
N LYS A 13 5.61 -3.31 -6.48
CA LYS A 13 4.32 -3.94 -6.78
C LYS A 13 3.38 -3.77 -5.60
N ILE A 14 2.12 -3.49 -5.92
CA ILE A 14 1.06 -3.31 -4.92
C ILE A 14 0.06 -4.43 -5.10
N PHE A 15 -0.20 -5.18 -4.05
CA PHE A 15 -1.19 -6.25 -4.06
C PHE A 15 -2.33 -5.88 -3.13
N LYS A 16 -3.54 -5.78 -3.66
CA LYS A 16 -4.76 -5.55 -2.89
C LYS A 16 -5.39 -6.90 -2.51
N ASP A 17 -5.88 -6.98 -1.28
CA ASP A 17 -6.69 -8.10 -0.80
C ASP A 17 -8.08 -8.06 -1.43
N MET A 18 -8.46 -9.17 -2.04
CA MET A 18 -9.75 -9.37 -2.68
C MET A 18 -10.72 -10.18 -1.78
N GLY A 19 -10.32 -10.49 -0.55
CA GLY A 19 -11.01 -11.40 0.35
C GLY A 19 -10.60 -12.85 0.14
N MET A 20 -10.96 -13.73 1.09
CA MET A 20 -10.64 -15.17 1.05
C MET A 20 -9.14 -15.45 0.86
N ASN A 21 -8.26 -14.59 1.41
CA ASN A 21 -6.81 -14.64 1.25
C ASN A 21 -6.32 -14.56 -0.22
N LYS A 22 -7.12 -14.00 -1.13
CA LYS A 22 -6.71 -13.77 -2.53
C LYS A 22 -6.13 -12.38 -2.67
N TRP A 23 -4.92 -12.31 -3.20
CA TRP A 23 -4.20 -11.06 -3.45
C TRP A 23 -4.08 -10.83 -4.95
N ARG A 24 -4.33 -9.59 -5.40
CA ARG A 24 -4.23 -9.20 -6.81
C ARG A 24 -3.34 -7.98 -6.97
N GLU A 25 -2.43 -8.04 -7.94
CA GLU A 25 -1.60 -6.89 -8.33
C GLU A 25 -2.52 -5.77 -8.87
N VAL A 26 -2.39 -4.57 -8.33
CA VAL A 26 -3.15 -3.37 -8.70
C VAL A 26 -2.21 -2.15 -8.77
N SER A 27 -2.63 -1.10 -9.46
CA SER A 27 -1.98 0.22 -9.37
C SER A 27 -2.40 0.97 -8.11
N MET A 28 -1.59 1.93 -7.63
CA MET A 28 -1.89 2.66 -6.39
C MET A 28 -3.22 3.42 -6.49
N GLU A 29 -3.54 3.98 -7.66
CA GLU A 29 -4.82 4.67 -7.94
C GLU A 29 -6.09 3.84 -7.66
N LYS A 30 -5.99 2.51 -7.61
CA LYS A 30 -7.13 1.61 -7.32
C LYS A 30 -7.34 1.36 -5.84
N ILE A 31 -6.45 1.84 -4.98
CA ILE A 31 -6.57 1.68 -3.53
C ILE A 31 -7.62 2.67 -3.00
N LYS A 32 -8.56 2.13 -2.23
CA LYS A 32 -9.66 2.84 -1.58
C LYS A 32 -9.53 2.76 -0.07
N LYS A 33 -10.11 3.74 0.63
CA LYS A 33 -10.17 3.72 2.08
C LYS A 33 -10.77 2.41 2.58
N GLY A 34 -10.09 1.77 3.53
CA GLY A 34 -10.47 0.47 4.09
C GLY A 34 -9.88 -0.74 3.36
N ASP A 35 -9.29 -0.56 2.17
CA ASP A 35 -8.61 -1.65 1.49
C ASP A 35 -7.40 -2.12 2.29
N ARG A 36 -7.22 -3.45 2.31
CA ARG A 36 -5.99 -4.10 2.73
C ARG A 36 -5.08 -4.26 1.52
N PHE A 37 -3.81 -3.88 1.66
CA PHE A 37 -2.83 -4.04 0.60
C PHE A 37 -1.44 -4.37 1.14
N ARG A 38 -0.60 -4.94 0.28
CA ARG A 38 0.81 -5.24 0.53
C ARG A 38 1.67 -4.58 -0.52
N LEU A 39 2.88 -4.22 -0.13
CA LEU A 39 3.89 -3.63 -1.01
C LEU A 39 5.04 -4.61 -1.13
N TYR A 40 5.52 -4.83 -2.35
CA TYR A 40 6.68 -5.65 -2.62
C TYR A 40 7.71 -4.84 -3.39
N THR A 41 8.97 -5.00 -3.04
CA THR A 41 10.10 -4.49 -3.81
C THR A 41 10.17 -5.17 -5.18
N PRO A 42 10.91 -4.61 -6.15
CA PRO A 42 11.04 -5.20 -7.49
C PRO A 42 11.56 -6.65 -7.48
N ASN A 43 12.37 -7.01 -6.48
CA ASN A 43 12.89 -8.37 -6.29
C ASN A 43 11.95 -9.29 -5.49
N GLY A 44 10.70 -8.88 -5.26
CA GLY A 44 9.65 -9.71 -4.66
C GLY A 44 9.72 -9.83 -3.14
N ARG A 45 10.50 -8.99 -2.44
CA ARG A 45 10.50 -8.96 -0.97
C ARG A 45 9.37 -8.09 -0.45
N PRO A 46 8.62 -8.53 0.57
CA PRO A 46 7.60 -7.69 1.19
C PRO A 46 8.25 -6.48 1.84
N MET A 47 7.58 -5.33 1.75
CA MET A 47 7.94 -4.16 2.54
C MET A 47 7.24 -4.25 3.88
N GLU A 48 8.04 -4.25 4.94
CA GLU A 48 7.56 -4.27 6.32
C GLU A 48 7.67 -2.88 6.93
N LEU A 49 6.66 -2.49 7.70
CA LEU A 49 6.73 -1.30 8.57
C LEU A 49 6.26 -1.69 9.96
N GLY A 50 7.16 -1.61 10.95
CA GLY A 50 6.84 -2.01 12.32
C GLY A 50 6.56 -3.52 12.47
N GLY A 51 7.13 -4.36 11.60
CA GLY A 51 6.91 -5.81 11.58
C GLY A 51 5.62 -6.27 10.90
N GLU A 52 4.85 -5.36 10.29
CA GLU A 52 3.65 -5.66 9.53
C GLU A 52 3.90 -5.52 8.02
N GLU A 53 3.49 -6.53 7.26
CA GLU A 53 3.54 -6.52 5.78
C GLU A 53 2.22 -6.04 5.16
N THR A 54 1.12 -6.10 5.92
CA THR A 54 -0.23 -5.76 5.45
C THR A 54 -0.66 -4.41 5.97
N PHE A 55 -0.98 -3.51 5.05
CA PHE A 55 -1.42 -2.15 5.34
C PHE A 55 -2.92 -2.00 5.14
N VAL A 56 -3.54 -1.13 5.93
CA VAL A 56 -4.93 -0.72 5.77
C VAL A 56 -4.98 0.75 5.39
N ALA A 57 -5.52 1.02 4.20
CA ALA A 57 -5.69 2.37 3.68
C ALA A 57 -6.66 3.18 4.56
N GLN A 58 -6.22 4.36 4.99
CA GLN A 58 -7.01 5.33 5.76
C GLN A 58 -7.66 6.40 4.86
N SER A 59 -7.18 6.50 3.61
CA SER A 59 -7.72 7.36 2.57
C SER A 59 -7.92 6.55 1.28
N ASP A 60 -8.70 7.10 0.36
CA ASP A 60 -8.54 6.76 -1.05
C ASP A 60 -7.14 7.17 -1.51
N ALA A 61 -6.62 6.52 -2.55
CA ALA A 61 -5.45 7.04 -3.23
C ALA A 61 -5.75 8.41 -3.85
N TYR A 62 -4.83 9.35 -3.70
CA TYR A 62 -4.92 10.71 -4.26
C TYR A 62 -3.58 11.15 -4.83
N LEU A 63 -3.59 12.17 -5.69
CA LEU A 63 -2.37 12.75 -6.24
C LEU A 63 -1.80 13.83 -5.31
N ASP A 64 -0.51 13.73 -5.02
CA ASP A 64 0.31 14.76 -4.39
C ASP A 64 1.36 15.20 -5.43
N GLY A 65 1.01 16.21 -6.22
CA GLY A 65 1.71 16.53 -7.47
C GLY A 65 1.46 15.44 -8.53
N ASP A 66 2.54 14.89 -9.09
CA ASP A 66 2.50 13.80 -10.09
C ASP A 66 2.65 12.40 -9.49
N ILE A 67 2.51 12.29 -8.16
CA ILE A 67 2.75 11.05 -7.42
C ILE A 67 1.46 10.60 -6.76
N TRP A 68 1.08 9.33 -6.97
CA TRP A 68 -0.02 8.73 -6.22
C TRP A 68 0.38 8.46 -4.79
N VAL A 69 -0.54 8.71 -3.87
CA VAL A 69 -0.31 8.63 -2.44
C VAL A 69 -1.51 7.99 -1.76
N VAL A 70 -1.25 7.16 -0.74
CA VAL A 70 -2.27 6.63 0.16
C VAL A 70 -1.84 6.82 1.62
N GLU A 71 -2.75 7.34 2.45
CA GLU A 71 -2.54 7.37 3.89
C GLU A 71 -2.77 5.96 4.47
N VAL A 72 -1.88 5.51 5.35
CA VAL A 72 -2.04 4.26 6.10
C VAL A 72 -1.85 4.49 7.59
N LYS A 73 -2.46 3.60 8.37
CA LYS A 73 -2.21 3.52 9.81
C LYS A 73 -1.02 2.59 10.03
N ALA A 74 0.15 3.13 10.33
CA ALA A 74 1.21 2.32 10.92
C ALA A 74 0.79 1.93 12.34
N LYS A 75 0.74 0.64 12.62
CA LYS A 75 0.67 0.16 13.99
C LYS A 75 2.09 0.31 14.54
N LEU A 76 2.34 1.33 15.34
CA LEU A 76 3.52 1.35 16.20
C LEU A 76 3.28 0.24 17.21
N GLY A 77 4.08 -0.83 17.13
CA GLY A 77 4.17 -1.83 18.19
C GLY A 77 4.65 -1.21 19.49
#